data_AF-A0A3B0WLV7-F1
#
_entry.id   AF-A0A3B0WLV7-F1
#
_cell.length_a   1.000
_cell.length_b   1.000
_cell.length_c   1.000
_cell.angle_alpha   90.00
_cell.angle_beta   90.00
_cell.angle_gamma   90.00
#
_symmetry.space_group_name_H-M   'P 1'
#
loop_
_entity.id
_entity.type
_entity.pdbx_description
1 polymer ?
#
loop_
_entity_poly.entity_id
_entity_poly.type
_entity_poly.pdbx_seq_one_letter_code
_entity_poly.pdbx_strand_id
1 'polypeptide(L)'
;MSKKIDPRFPPQQFKASSYSPVIILSHLSEEDKESLWEHLKKYYPQKARGLVSSMSDPFVEIIMDKEKGLGALLAIELEYAPDPLKKHQHIL
;
A
#
# COMPACT_ATOMS: atom_id res chain seq x y z
N MET A 1 -7.09 18.26 -40.08
CA MET A 1 -8.42 18.52 -39.48
C MET A 1 -8.24 18.79 -37.99
N SER A 2 -8.29 20.04 -37.56
CA SER A 2 -8.16 20.41 -36.13
C SER A 2 -9.47 20.16 -35.40
N LYS A 3 -9.46 19.24 -34.42
CA LYS A 3 -10.58 19.01 -33.53
C LYS A 3 -10.77 20.26 -32.65
N LYS A 4 -11.89 20.97 -32.83
CA LYS A 4 -12.31 22.08 -31.95
C LYS A 4 -12.67 21.48 -30.59
N ILE A 5 -11.97 21.89 -29.54
CA ILE A 5 -12.27 21.53 -28.15
C ILE A 5 -13.52 22.34 -27.74
N ASP A 6 -14.59 21.67 -27.31
CA ASP A 6 -15.80 22.34 -26.81
C ASP A 6 -15.50 23.00 -25.45
N PRO A 7 -15.64 24.33 -25.30
CA PRO A 7 -15.29 25.04 -24.08
C PRO A 7 -16.13 24.66 -22.86
N ARG A 8 -17.25 23.94 -23.04
CA ARG A 8 -18.06 23.41 -21.94
C ARG A 8 -17.46 22.17 -21.28
N PHE A 9 -16.49 21.55 -21.93
CA PHE A 9 -15.73 20.43 -21.40
C PHE A 9 -14.25 20.83 -21.37
N PRO A 10 -13.80 21.54 -20.32
CA PRO A 10 -12.37 21.75 -20.14
C PRO A 10 -11.68 20.38 -20.19
N PRO A 11 -10.49 20.26 -20.80
CA PRO A 11 -9.76 19.01 -20.79
C PRO A 11 -9.63 18.60 -19.32
N GLN A 12 -10.33 17.53 -18.94
CA GLN A 12 -10.16 16.92 -17.64
C GLN A 12 -8.70 16.52 -17.61
N GLN A 13 -7.88 17.32 -16.93
CA GLN A 13 -6.61 16.88 -16.44
C GLN A 13 -6.96 15.80 -15.42
N PHE A 14 -7.15 14.58 -15.90
CA PHE A 14 -6.96 13.40 -15.09
C PHE A 14 -5.54 13.57 -14.57
N LYS A 15 -5.41 14.12 -13.35
CA LYS A 15 -4.23 13.89 -12.53
C LYS A 15 -4.20 12.37 -12.47
N ALA A 16 -3.37 11.75 -13.30
CA ALA A 16 -3.14 10.33 -13.25
C ALA A 16 -2.88 10.03 -11.79
N SER A 17 -3.85 9.38 -11.13
CA SER A 17 -3.73 8.91 -9.77
C SER A 17 -2.39 8.23 -9.71
N SER A 18 -1.45 8.86 -9.02
CA SER A 18 -0.06 8.43 -9.04
C SER A 18 -0.09 7.07 -8.39
N TYR A 19 0.04 6.03 -9.21
CA TYR A 19 0.07 4.67 -8.74
C TYR A 19 1.36 4.53 -7.92
N SER A 20 1.22 4.70 -6.60
CA SER A 20 2.36 4.60 -5.70
C SER A 20 2.74 3.13 -5.59
N PRO A 21 4.01 2.78 -5.78
CA PRO A 21 4.44 1.41 -5.60
C PRO A 21 4.23 1.01 -4.14
N VAL A 22 3.66 -0.17 -3.94
CA VAL A 22 3.40 -0.74 -2.62
C VAL A 22 3.96 -2.14 -2.52
N ILE A 23 4.21 -2.60 -1.30
CA ILE A 23 4.50 -3.99 -0.99
C ILE A 23 3.26 -4.58 -0.35
N ILE A 24 2.75 -5.66 -0.94
CA ILE A 24 1.62 -6.41 -0.40
C ILE A 24 2.15 -7.38 0.66
N LEU A 25 1.76 -7.18 1.92
CA LEU A 25 2.29 -7.93 3.06
C LEU A 25 1.98 -9.42 3.00
N SER A 26 0.85 -9.81 2.38
CA SER A 26 0.47 -11.21 2.21
C SER A 26 1.41 -11.98 1.27
N HIS A 27 2.15 -11.29 0.40
CA HIS A 27 3.11 -11.89 -0.52
C HIS A 27 4.53 -12.01 0.07
N LEU A 28 4.75 -11.42 1.26
CA LEU A 28 6.03 -11.52 1.94
C LEU A 28 6.14 -12.86 2.66
N SER A 29 7.36 -13.42 2.66
CA SER A 29 7.71 -14.51 3.56
C SER A 29 7.65 -14.04 5.02
N GLU A 30 7.55 -14.97 5.98
CA GLU A 30 7.57 -14.61 7.41
C GLU A 30 8.86 -13.87 7.80
N GLU A 31 10.01 -14.27 7.24
CA GLU A 31 11.31 -13.60 7.43
C GLU A 31 11.29 -12.15 6.90
N ASP A 32 10.71 -11.94 5.72
CA ASP A 32 10.60 -10.61 5.11
C ASP A 32 9.61 -9.72 5.89
N LYS A 33 8.52 -10.28 6.43
CA LYS A 33 7.59 -9.56 7.31
C LYS A 33 8.27 -9.11 8.59
N GLU A 34 9.07 -9.97 9.22
CA GLU A 34 9.80 -9.64 10.43
C GLU A 34 10.85 -8.54 10.16
N SER A 35 11.60 -8.66 9.07
CA SER A 35 12.55 -7.63 8.62
C SER A 35 11.87 -6.27 8.38
N LEU A 36 10.72 -6.26 7.71
CA LEU A 36 9.91 -5.06 7.50
C LEU A 36 9.43 -4.47 8.83
N TRP A 37 8.97 -5.32 9.74
CA TRP A 37 8.47 -4.90 11.05
C TRP A 37 9.55 -4.25 11.90
N GLU A 38 10.74 -4.84 11.96
CA GLU A 38 11.90 -4.24 12.65
C GLU A 38 12.30 -2.90 12.02
N HIS A 39 12.31 -2.82 10.69
CA HIS A 39 12.62 -1.57 9.98
C HIS A 39 11.61 -0.47 10.32
N LEU A 40 10.31 -0.77 10.28
CA LEU A 40 9.25 0.17 10.59
C LEU A 40 9.33 0.65 12.04
N LYS A 41 9.56 -0.24 13.01
CA LYS A 41 9.72 0.15 14.41
C LYS A 41 10.91 1.10 14.62
N LYS A 42 12.02 0.85 13.94
CA LYS A 42 13.27 1.61 14.11
C LYS A 42 13.25 2.97 13.43
N TYR A 43 12.71 3.06 12.21
CA TYR A 43 12.81 4.26 11.37
C TYR A 43 11.47 4.99 11.20
N TYR A 44 10.34 4.29 11.30
CA TYR A 44 9.00 4.85 11.06
C TYR A 44 7.98 4.45 12.15
N PRO A 45 8.25 4.78 13.43
CA PRO A 45 7.44 4.30 14.55
C PRO A 45 5.97 4.74 14.48
N GLN A 46 5.67 5.88 13.82
CA GLN A 46 4.30 6.32 13.59
C GLN A 46 3.54 5.38 12.65
N LYS A 47 4.18 4.94 11.55
CA LYS A 47 3.60 3.96 10.63
C LYS A 47 3.46 2.58 11.28
N ALA A 48 4.43 2.16 12.08
CA ALA A 48 4.35 0.91 12.85
C ALA A 48 3.15 0.92 13.82
N ARG A 49 2.93 2.02 14.55
CA ARG A 49 1.74 2.18 15.42
C ARG A 49 0.43 2.19 14.63
N GLY A 50 0.40 2.88 13.49
CA GLY A 50 -0.76 2.88 12.60
C GLY A 50 -1.10 1.47 12.11
N LEU A 51 -0.09 0.70 11.72
CA LEU A 51 -0.26 -0.69 11.29
C LEU A 51 -0.86 -1.55 12.40
N VAL A 52 -0.32 -1.48 13.61
CA VAL A 52 -0.83 -2.23 14.77
C VAL A 52 -2.25 -1.80 15.11
N SER A 53 -2.53 -0.49 15.10
CA SER A 53 -3.87 0.02 15.37
C SER A 53 -4.88 -0.48 14.35
N SER A 54 -4.50 -0.53 13.07
CA SER A 54 -5.34 -1.07 12.00
C SER A 54 -5.54 -2.57 12.14
N MET A 55 -4.49 -3.34 12.47
CA MET A 55 -4.59 -4.79 12.67
C MET A 55 -5.35 -5.18 13.94
N SER A 56 -5.36 -4.32 14.95
CA SER A 56 -6.08 -4.52 16.22
C SER A 56 -7.55 -4.07 16.14
N ASP A 57 -7.99 -3.54 15.00
CA ASP A 57 -9.39 -3.19 14.80
C ASP A 57 -10.22 -4.48 14.64
N PRO A 58 -11.25 -4.71 15.46
CA PRO A 58 -12.09 -5.91 15.39
C PRO A 58 -12.73 -6.13 14.01
N PHE A 59 -13.01 -5.06 13.26
CA PHE A 59 -13.50 -5.18 11.88
C PHE A 59 -12.41 -5.67 10.94
N VAL A 60 -11.17 -5.22 11.13
CA VAL A 60 -10.03 -5.71 10.35
C VAL A 60 -9.75 -7.16 10.70
N GLU A 61 -9.81 -7.55 11.97
CA GLU A 61 -9.68 -8.95 12.41
C GLU A 61 -10.70 -9.86 11.70
N ILE A 62 -11.97 -9.47 11.67
CA ILE A 62 -13.05 -10.21 10.97
C ILE A 62 -12.79 -10.34 9.46
N ILE A 63 -12.17 -9.34 8.85
CA ILE A 63 -11.91 -9.35 7.40
C ILE A 63 -10.51 -9.92 7.07
N MET A 64 -9.61 -10.02 8.05
CA MET A 64 -8.30 -10.67 7.94
C MET A 64 -8.37 -12.19 8.09
N ASP A 65 -9.33 -12.70 8.86
CA ASP A 65 -9.56 -14.15 9.06
C ASP A 65 -10.03 -14.87 7.78
N LYS A 66 -10.39 -14.10 6.74
CA LYS A 66 -10.69 -14.66 5.42
C LYS A 66 -9.39 -14.76 4.62
N GLU A 67 -9.02 -15.98 4.21
CA GLU A 67 -7.89 -16.28 3.30
C GLU A 67 -7.86 -15.44 2.00
N LYS A 68 -8.98 -14.81 1.63
CA LYS A 68 -9.14 -13.89 0.48
C LYS A 68 -9.63 -12.49 0.86
N GLY A 69 -9.57 -12.13 2.14
CA GLY A 69 -10.04 -10.86 2.68
C GLY A 69 -8.99 -9.75 2.61
N LEU A 70 -9.25 -8.63 3.29
CA LEU A 70 -8.39 -7.44 3.33
C LEU A 70 -6.97 -7.72 3.86
N GLY A 71 -6.75 -8.84 4.55
CA GLY A 71 -5.41 -9.32 4.89
C GLY A 71 -4.52 -9.55 3.65
N ALA A 72 -5.12 -9.92 2.52
CA ALA A 72 -4.45 -10.02 1.22
C ALA A 72 -4.16 -8.65 0.58
N LEU A 73 -4.78 -7.57 1.07
CA LEU A 73 -4.69 -6.20 0.55
C LEU A 73 -3.92 -5.26 1.48
N LEU A 74 -3.42 -5.76 2.60
CA LEU A 74 -2.56 -5.00 3.50
C LEU A 74 -1.27 -4.67 2.75
N ALA A 75 -1.13 -3.39 2.43
CA ALA A 75 -0.06 -2.88 1.59
C ALA A 75 0.68 -1.76 2.32
N ILE A 76 2.00 -1.74 2.16
CA ILE A 76 2.87 -0.68 2.69
C ILE A 76 3.49 0.05 1.51
N GLU A 77 3.46 1.39 1.54
CA GLU A 77 4.10 2.21 0.52
C GLU A 77 5.60 1.92 0.48
N LEU A 78 6.17 1.81 -0.73
CA LEU A 78 7.56 1.40 -0.95
C LEU A 78 8.59 2.28 -0.22
N GLU A 79 8.23 3.54 0.06
CA GLU A 79 9.08 4.50 0.77
C GLU A 79 9.39 4.10 2.22
N TYR A 80 8.51 3.30 2.85
CA TYR A 80 8.70 2.82 4.22
C TYR A 80 9.34 1.44 4.29
N ALA A 81 9.64 0.83 3.15
CA ALA A 81 10.23 -0.49 3.07
C ALA A 81 11.76 -0.44 2.96
N PRO A 82 12.47 -1.36 3.64
CA PRO A 82 13.92 -1.49 3.46
C PRO A 82 14.25 -1.95 2.04
N ASP A 83 15.41 -1.54 1.52
CA ASP A 83 15.83 -1.81 0.14
C ASP A 83 15.71 -3.28 -0.32
N PRO A 84 16.06 -4.30 0.51
CA PRO A 84 15.93 -5.71 0.12
C PRO A 84 14.49 -6.15 -0.18
N LEU A 85 13.49 -5.47 0.40
CA LEU A 85 12.08 -5.81 0.23
C LEU A 85 11.44 -5.12 -0.98
N LYS A 86 12.12 -4.13 -1.57
CA LYS A 86 11.61 -3.41 -2.75
C LYS A 86 11.46 -4.31 -3.99
N LYS A 87 12.08 -5.49 -3.99
CA LYS A 87 11.85 -6.55 -5.00
C LYS A 87 10.40 -7.05 -5.06
N HIS A 88 9.64 -6.88 -3.96
CA HIS A 88 8.22 -7.24 -3.86
C HIS A 88 7.27 -6.08 -4.21
N GLN A 89 7.75 -5.05 -4.92
CA GLN A 89 6.91 -3.93 -5.31
C GLN A 89 5.81 -4.33 -6.29
N HIS A 90 4.63 -3.79 -6.07
CA HIS A 90 3.47 -3.87 -6.95
C HIS A 90 2.98 -2.45 -7.25
N ILE A 91 2.56 -2.22 -8.49
CA ILE A 91 1.88 -0.99 -8.90
C ILE A 91 0.38 -1.31 -8.81
N LEU A 92 -0.32 -0.71 -7.85
CA LEU A 92 -1.79 -0.75 -7.76
C LEU A 92 -2.43 0.13 -8.81
#